data_AF-A0A9P4QHL2-F1
#
_entry.id   AF-A0A9P4QHL2-F1
#
_cell.length_a   1.000
_cell.length_b   1.000
_cell.length_c   1.000
_cell.angle_alpha   90.00
_cell.angle_beta   90.00
_cell.angle_gamma   90.00
#
_symmetry.space_group_name_H-M   'P 1'
#
loop_
_entity.id
_entity.type
_entity.pdbx_description
1 polymer ?
#
loop_
_entity_poly.entity_id
_entity_poly.type
_entity_poly.pdbx_seq_one_letter_code
_entity_poly.pdbx_strand_id
1 'polypeptide(L)'
;MAQVFRNPQIFFPIAVNLLGLGASTFYLRSYHIYNLEEQEARLDEIEGTLRGHIGLIEDALDRIEGKPDGKKQDELYGARGKDEKE
;
A
#
# COMPACT_ATOMS: atom_id res chain seq x y z
N MET A 1 2.02 16.24 41.82
CA MET A 1 2.65 16.43 40.50
C MET A 1 3.98 17.20 40.55
N ALA A 2 4.08 18.37 41.20
CA ALA A 2 5.32 19.19 41.23
C ALA A 2 6.56 18.51 41.86
N GLN A 3 6.37 17.49 42.71
CA GLN A 3 7.46 16.79 43.39
C GLN A 3 8.21 15.81 42.48
N VAL A 4 7.55 15.28 41.44
CA VAL A 4 8.12 14.35 40.45
C VAL A 4 9.17 15.05 39.58
N PHE A 5 8.87 16.28 39.14
CA PHE A 5 9.78 17.12 38.35
C PHE A 5 10.94 17.71 39.16
N ARG A 6 10.86 17.67 40.49
CA ARG A 6 11.88 18.21 41.39
C ARG A 6 12.90 17.14 41.83
N ASN A 7 12.58 15.86 41.68
CA ASN A 7 13.50 14.76 41.99
C ASN A 7 14.13 14.20 40.69
N PRO A 8 15.42 14.47 40.42
CA PRO A 8 16.07 14.06 39.18
C PRO A 8 16.13 12.54 39.01
N GLN A 9 16.15 11.77 40.10
CA GLN A 9 16.17 10.31 40.08
C GLN A 9 14.85 9.70 39.59
N ILE A 10 13.74 10.46 39.64
CA ILE A 10 12.42 10.01 39.20
C ILE A 10 12.08 10.62 37.84
N PHE A 11 12.42 11.89 37.62
CA PHE A 11 12.15 12.58 36.36
C PHE A 11 12.92 11.99 35.18
N PHE A 12 14.22 11.73 35.36
CA PHE A 12 15.08 11.21 34.28
C PHE A 12 14.59 9.87 33.69
N PRO A 13 14.30 8.81 34.49
CA PRO A 13 13.80 7.57 33.93
C PRO A 13 12.44 7.75 33.25
N ILE A 14 11.54 8.59 33.76
CA ILE A 14 10.24 8.86 33.11
C ILE A 14 10.44 9.54 31.76
N ALA A 15 11.32 10.55 31.68
CA ALA A 15 11.63 11.25 30.44
C ALA A 15 12.27 10.31 29.39
N VAL A 16 13.19 9.44 29.81
CA VAL A 16 13.82 8.45 28.92
C VAL A 16 12.81 7.42 28.44
N ASN A 17 11.92 6.93 29.30
CA ASN A 17 10.85 6.01 28.87
C ASN A 17 9.89 6.68 27.89
N LEU A 18 9.47 7.93 28.14
CA LEU A 18 8.62 8.67 27.23
C LEU A 18 9.29 8.91 25.87
N LEU A 19 10.57 9.28 25.87
CA LEU A 19 11.35 9.40 24.63
C LEU A 19 11.49 8.06 23.92
N GLY A 20 11.76 6.97 24.65
CA GLY A 20 11.86 5.62 24.09
C GLY A 20 10.53 5.15 23.46
N LEU A 21 9.41 5.37 24.14
CA LEU A 21 8.08 5.07 23.62
C LEU A 21 7.74 5.93 22.39
N GLY A 22 8.05 7.23 22.44
CA GLY A 22 7.84 8.13 21.30
C GLY A 22 8.69 7.73 20.09
N ALA A 23 9.98 7.47 20.29
CA ALA A 23 10.91 7.10 19.24
C ALA A 23 10.55 5.73 18.63
N SER A 24 10.22 4.73 19.45
CA SER A 24 9.81 3.41 18.96
C SER A 24 8.49 3.47 18.19
N THR A 25 7.52 4.24 18.67
CA THR A 25 6.24 4.45 17.96
C THR A 25 6.47 5.13 16.62
N PHE A 26 7.31 6.17 16.58
CA PHE A 26 7.65 6.85 15.34
C PHE A 26 8.36 5.92 14.34
N TYR A 27 9.33 5.13 14.82
CA TYR A 27 10.04 4.15 14.01
C TYR A 27 9.09 3.09 13.43
N LEU A 28 8.24 2.49 14.27
CA LEU A 28 7.26 1.49 13.84
C LEU A 28 6.27 2.06 12.83
N ARG A 29 5.83 3.31 13.01
CA ARG A 29 4.98 4.00 12.04
C ARG A 29 5.69 4.14 10.69
N SER A 30 6.94 4.62 10.68
CA SER A 30 7.72 4.75 9.44
C SER A 30 7.92 3.41 8.74
N TYR A 31 8.22 2.36 9.50
CA TYR A 31 8.38 1.01 8.96
C TYR A 31 7.08 0.45 8.36
N HIS A 32 5.94 0.69 9.04
CA HIS A 32 4.62 0.29 8.52
C HIS A 32 4.25 0.99 7.22
N ILE A 33 4.51 2.30 7.13
CA ILE A 33 4.23 3.08 5.91
C ILE A 33 5.06 2.52 4.75
N TYR A 34 6.35 2.31 4.94
CA TYR A 34 7.22 1.73 3.92
C TYR A 34 6.74 0.35 3.46
N ASN A 35 6.38 -0.53 4.40
CA ASN A 35 5.89 -1.86 4.05
C ASN A 35 4.57 -1.81 3.28
N LEU A 36 3.69 -0.85 3.57
CA LEU A 36 2.44 -0.67 2.83
C LEU A 36 2.72 -0.20 1.41
N GLU A 37 3.60 0.79 1.23
CA GLU A 37 4.02 1.27 -0.10
C GLU A 37 4.63 0.15 -0.94
N GLU A 38 5.52 -0.66 -0.34
CA GLU A 38 6.13 -1.82 -1.02
C GLU A 38 5.10 -2.90 -1.37
N GLN A 39 4.12 -3.15 -0.49
CA GLN A 39 3.05 -4.11 -0.77
C GLN A 39 2.11 -3.63 -1.87
N GLU A 40 1.79 -2.34 -1.89
CA GLU A 40 0.99 -1.71 -2.93
C GLU A 40 1.69 -1.82 -4.29
N ALA A 41 2.99 -1.51 -4.36
CA ALA A 41 3.78 -1.67 -5.57
C ALA A 41 3.80 -3.12 -6.07
N ARG A 42 3.98 -4.10 -5.17
CA ARG A 42 3.93 -5.53 -5.54
C ARG A 42 2.55 -5.97 -6.01
N LEU A 43 1.50 -5.46 -5.38
CA LEU A 43 0.13 -5.78 -5.78
C LEU A 43 -0.20 -5.18 -7.15
N ASP A 44 0.28 -3.98 -7.45
CA ASP A 44 0.14 -3.36 -8.77
C ASP A 44 0.87 -4.16 -9.86
N GLU A 45 2.10 -4.62 -9.59
CA GLU A 45 2.82 -5.51 -10.51
C GLU A 45 2.05 -6.82 -10.78
N ILE A 46 1.47 -7.42 -9.73
CA ILE A 46 0.66 -8.64 -9.84
C ILE A 46 -0.63 -8.35 -10.60
N GLU A 47 -1.31 -7.23 -10.32
CA GLU A 47 -2.54 -6.82 -11.01
C GLU A 47 -2.27 -6.57 -12.50
N GLY A 48 -1.21 -5.84 -12.83
CA GLY A 48 -0.76 -5.62 -14.21
C GLY A 48 -0.47 -6.93 -14.93
N THR A 49 0.17 -7.89 -14.26
CA THR A 49 0.44 -9.22 -14.80
C THR A 49 -0.85 -10.01 -15.03
N LEU A 50 -1.76 -10.04 -14.05
CA LEU A 50 -3.05 -10.74 -14.16
C LEU A 50 -3.90 -10.14 -15.29
N ARG A 51 -3.92 -8.82 -15.42
CA ARG A 51 -4.62 -8.13 -16.50
C ARG A 51 -4.03 -8.48 -17.88
N GLY A 52 -2.71 -8.56 -18.00
CA GLY A 52 -2.05 -9.05 -19.20
C GLY A 52 -2.48 -10.47 -19.57
N HIS A 53 -2.55 -11.38 -18.60
CA HIS A 53 -3.02 -12.76 -18.82
C HIS A 53 -4.50 -12.82 -19.21
N ILE A 54 -5.36 -12.01 -18.59
CA ILE A 54 -6.78 -11.91 -18.96
C ILE A 54 -6.92 -11.47 -20.42
N GLY A 55 -6.16 -10.47 -20.86
CA GLY A 55 -6.16 -10.04 -22.26
C GLY A 55 -5.77 -11.16 -23.25
N LEU A 56 -4.80 -12.00 -22.89
CA LEU A 56 -4.42 -13.16 -23.71
C LEU A 56 -5.52 -14.23 -23.76
N ILE A 57 -6.19 -14.49 -22.64
CA ILE A 57 -7.30 -15.44 -22.55
C ILE A 57 -8.48 -14.94 -23.41
N GLU A 58 -8.80 -13.65 -23.34
CA GLU A 58 -9.87 -13.06 -24.13
C GLU A 58 -9.56 -13.07 -25.62
N ASP A 59 -8.32 -12.76 -26.06
CA ASP A 59 -7.92 -12.92 -27.47
C ASP A 59 -8.04 -14.38 -27.92
N ALA A 60 -7.68 -15.34 -27.06
CA ALA A 60 -7.88 -16.76 -27.36
C ALA A 60 -9.36 -17.12 -27.48
N LEU A 61 -10.22 -16.60 -26.60
CA LEU A 61 -11.67 -16.81 -26.65
C LEU A 61 -12.28 -16.19 -27.91
N ASP A 62 -11.91 -14.95 -28.27
CA ASP A 62 -12.38 -14.28 -29.49
C ASP A 62 -12.02 -15.08 -30.76
N ARG A 63 -10.83 -15.70 -30.79
CA ARG A 63 -10.41 -16.58 -31.89
C ARG A 63 -11.22 -17.88 -31.95
N ILE A 64 -11.60 -18.43 -30.80
CA ILE A 64 -12.40 -19.65 -30.70
C ILE A 64 -13.87 -19.37 -31.05
N GLU A 65 -14.44 -18.27 -30.57
CA GLU A 65 -15.85 -17.91 -30.75
C GLU A 65 -16.14 -17.20 -32.09
N GLY A 66 -15.10 -16.65 -32.74
CA GLY A 66 -15.19 -16.07 -34.08
C GLY A 66 -15.97 -14.74 -34.15
N LYS A 67 -16.27 -14.11 -33.01
CA LYS A 67 -16.93 -12.80 -32.91
C LYS A 67 -16.07 -11.86 -32.06
N PRO A 68 -15.26 -10.98 -32.68
CA PRO A 68 -14.45 -10.04 -31.93
C PRO A 68 -15.33 -9.01 -31.23
N ASP A 69 -15.33 -8.98 -29.90
CA ASP A 69 -16.07 -7.99 -29.09
C ASP A 69 -15.09 -6.99 -28.43
N GLY A 70 -14.11 -6.51 -29.22
CA GLY A 70 -13.01 -5.65 -28.77
C GLY A 70 -13.39 -4.31 -28.14
N LYS A 71 -14.67 -3.92 -28.14
CA LYS A 71 -15.16 -2.73 -27.44
C LYS A 71 -15.37 -2.97 -25.93
N LYS A 72 -15.62 -4.21 -25.50
CA LYS A 72 -15.73 -4.55 -24.06
C LYS A 72 -14.37 -4.52 -23.34
N GLN A 73 -13.29 -4.79 -24.06
CA GLN A 73 -11.94 -4.91 -23.48
C GLN A 73 -11.43 -3.59 -22.90
N ASP A 74 -11.55 -2.50 -23.65
CA ASP A 74 -11.11 -1.18 -23.19
C ASP A 74 -12.01 -0.62 -22.07
N GLU A 75 -13.29 -1.00 -22.05
CA GLU A 75 -14.26 -0.52 -21.07
C GLU A 75 -14.17 -1.25 -19.72
N LEU A 76 -13.99 -2.58 -19.72
CA LEU A 76 -13.93 -3.39 -18.50
C LEU A 76 -12.58 -3.32 -17.79
N TYR A 77 -11.48 -3.24 -18.54
CA TYR A 77 -10.14 -3.29 -17.96
C TYR A 77 -9.44 -1.94 -17.99
N GLY A 78 -9.73 -1.06 -18.95
CA GLY A 78 -9.10 0.27 -19.12
C GLY A 78 -9.39 1.30 -18.05
N ALA A 79 -10.40 1.09 -17.22
CA ALA A 79 -10.93 2.12 -16.32
C ALA A 79 -10.11 2.34 -15.04
N ARG A 80 -9.50 1.30 -14.43
CA ARG A 80 -8.64 1.48 -13.24
C ARG A 80 -7.21 1.78 -13.66
N GLY A 81 -6.71 2.93 -13.19
CA GLY A 81 -5.43 3.55 -13.56
C GLY A 81 -5.56 4.98 -14.14
N LYS A 82 -6.79 5.44 -14.46
CA LYS A 82 -7.04 6.85 -14.82
C LYS A 82 -7.38 7.75 -13.63
N ASP A 83 -7.84 7.17 -12.53
CA ASP A 83 -8.27 7.92 -11.34
C ASP A 83 -7.10 8.38 -10.43
N GLU A 84 -5.85 8.04 -10.75
CA GLU A 84 -4.66 8.51 -10.03
C GLU A 84 -4.18 9.91 -10.48
N LYS A 85 -4.96 10.61 -11.32
CA LYS A 85 -4.67 11.96 -11.79
C LYS A 85 -5.71 12.98 -11.32
N GLU A 86 -5.92 13.11 -10.02
CA GLU A 86 -6.42 14.36 -9.39
C GLU A 86 -5.73 14.64 -8.06
#